data_AF-A0A6A6L9Y4-F1
#
_entry.id   AF-A0A6A6L9Y4-F1
#
_cell.length_a   1.000
_cell.length_b   1.000
_cell.length_c   1.000
_cell.angle_alpha   90.00
_cell.angle_beta   90.00
_cell.angle_gamma   90.00
#
_symmetry.space_group_name_H-M   'P 1'
#
loop_
_entity.id
_entity.type
_entity.pdbx_description
1 polymer ?
#
loop_
_entity_poly.entity_id
_entity_poly.type
_entity_poly.pdbx_seq_one_letter_code
_entity_poly.pdbx_strand_id
1 'polypeptide(L)'
;MEGADLRLRLYQIDLLVYDSILAAIDGCAGVFHLASPCIVDKVQDPQNRRLLDPAIKGTQNVLMAAKEKGVGRVVVTSSISAITPSPQWPADVVKAEDCWTDIDYCKQNELWYPLSKTLAEKVAWEFSKEKGLDVVVVNPGTVMGPVIPPTLNASMLILVRLLQGCTETYENFFMGSVHFKDVALAHIMVYENPSASGRYLCVEAISHYGDFVAKVAELYPEYKIPSLPKDTQPGLLRAKDGAKKLMDLGLEFIPMEQIIKDAVESLKARD
;
A
#
# COMPACT_ATOMS: atom_id res chain seq x y z
N MET A 1 -18.68 -12.06 -10.51
CA MET A 1 -17.38 -12.43 -11.13
C MET A 1 -17.52 -13.83 -11.68
N GLU A 2 -17.07 -14.07 -12.91
CA GLU A 2 -17.24 -15.35 -13.59
C GLU A 2 -16.43 -16.48 -12.91
N GLY A 3 -17.09 -17.60 -12.62
CA GLY A 3 -16.50 -18.79 -11.99
C GLY A 3 -16.13 -18.66 -10.51
N ALA A 4 -16.60 -17.61 -9.83
CA ALA A 4 -16.41 -17.45 -8.39
C ALA A 4 -17.13 -18.55 -7.59
N ASP A 5 -18.32 -18.97 -8.03
CA ASP A 5 -19.08 -20.08 -7.47
C ASP A 5 -18.32 -21.42 -7.45
N LEU A 6 -17.37 -21.61 -8.38
CA LEU A 6 -16.56 -22.82 -8.49
C LEU A 6 -15.19 -22.71 -7.80
N ARG A 7 -14.61 -21.50 -7.72
CA ARG A 7 -13.19 -21.30 -7.35
C ARG A 7 -12.96 -20.39 -6.15
N LEU A 8 -13.99 -19.70 -5.65
CA LEU A 8 -13.90 -18.85 -4.47
C LEU A 8 -14.45 -19.59 -3.26
N ARG A 9 -13.61 -19.73 -2.23
CA ARG A 9 -14.02 -20.23 -0.92
C ARG A 9 -13.80 -19.14 0.11
N LEU A 10 -14.83 -18.85 0.88
CA LEU A 10 -14.77 -17.85 1.95
C LEU A 10 -14.52 -18.56 3.28
N TYR A 11 -13.49 -18.12 3.98
CA TYR A 11 -13.16 -18.55 5.32
C TYR A 11 -13.33 -17.36 6.27
N GLN A 12 -13.87 -17.61 7.46
CA GLN A 12 -13.86 -16.62 8.52
C GLN A 12 -12.51 -16.65 9.21
N ILE A 13 -11.81 -15.51 9.22
CA ILE A 13 -10.43 -15.40 9.68
C ILE A 13 -10.29 -14.17 10.56
N ASP A 14 -9.49 -14.27 11.61
CA ASP A 14 -8.99 -13.12 12.38
C ASP A 14 -7.46 -13.22 12.44
N LEU A 15 -6.77 -12.13 12.10
CA LEU A 15 -5.31 -12.06 12.07
C LEU A 15 -4.66 -12.36 13.43
N LEU A 16 -5.39 -12.20 14.53
CA LEU A 16 -4.94 -12.47 15.89
C LEU A 16 -5.34 -13.87 16.39
N VAL A 17 -6.12 -14.62 15.62
CA VAL A 17 -6.55 -16.00 15.94
C VAL A 17 -5.85 -16.97 14.98
N TYR A 18 -4.69 -17.49 15.40
CA TYR A 18 -3.81 -18.33 14.58
C TYR A 18 -4.52 -19.50 13.91
N ASP A 19 -5.33 -20.26 14.64
CA ASP A 19 -6.01 -21.45 14.10
C ASP A 19 -6.96 -21.12 12.93
N SER A 20 -7.56 -19.93 12.94
CA SER A 20 -8.41 -19.47 11.83
C SER A 20 -7.61 -19.24 10.55
N ILE A 21 -6.37 -18.77 10.68
CA ILE A 21 -5.44 -18.53 9.57
C ILE A 21 -4.91 -19.87 9.05
N LEU A 22 -4.51 -20.76 9.96
CA LEU A 22 -3.96 -22.07 9.63
C LEU A 22 -4.94 -22.91 8.79
N ALA A 23 -6.23 -22.87 9.14
CA ALA A 23 -7.29 -23.55 8.40
C ALA A 23 -7.49 -22.99 6.97
N ALA A 24 -7.31 -21.68 6.77
CA ALA A 24 -7.47 -21.03 5.47
C ALA A 24 -6.27 -21.25 4.54
N ILE A 25 -5.08 -21.51 5.09
CA ILE A 25 -3.83 -21.71 4.33
C ILE A 25 -3.61 -23.18 3.94
N ASP A 26 -4.31 -24.12 4.57
CA ASP A 26 -4.14 -25.55 4.30
C ASP A 26 -4.38 -25.90 2.83
N GLY A 27 -3.38 -26.52 2.19
CA GLY A 27 -3.41 -26.88 0.77
C GLY A 27 -3.08 -25.73 -0.21
N CYS A 28 -2.73 -24.54 0.26
CA CYS A 28 -2.33 -23.42 -0.59
C CYS A 28 -0.88 -23.56 -1.08
N ALA A 29 -0.66 -23.36 -2.39
CA ALA A 29 0.70 -23.29 -2.96
C ALA A 29 1.39 -21.95 -2.67
N GLY A 30 0.60 -20.89 -2.52
CA GLY A 30 1.04 -19.52 -2.32
C GLY A 30 0.06 -18.77 -1.43
N VAL A 31 0.54 -17.74 -0.73
CA VAL A 31 -0.31 -16.88 0.11
C VAL A 31 -0.08 -15.42 -0.24
N PHE A 32 -1.16 -14.68 -0.47
CA PHE A 32 -1.16 -13.23 -0.60
C PHE A 32 -1.63 -12.61 0.70
N HIS A 33 -0.71 -12.11 1.51
CA HIS A 33 -1.03 -11.45 2.77
C HIS A 33 -1.33 -9.96 2.53
N LEU A 34 -2.60 -9.68 2.23
CA LEU A 34 -3.09 -8.32 1.96
C LEU A 34 -3.67 -7.63 3.21
N ALA A 35 -4.03 -8.42 4.23
CA ALA A 35 -4.84 -7.96 5.34
C ALA A 35 -4.01 -7.15 6.35
N SER A 36 -4.39 -5.90 6.58
CA SER A 36 -3.73 -5.00 7.52
C SER A 36 -4.66 -3.84 7.85
N PRO A 37 -4.72 -3.35 9.11
CA PRO A 37 -5.48 -2.15 9.41
C PRO A 37 -4.93 -0.94 8.63
N CYS A 38 -5.82 -0.19 8.00
CA CYS A 38 -5.49 1.02 7.26
C CYS A 38 -6.27 2.20 7.83
N ILE A 39 -5.65 2.94 8.75
CA ILE A 39 -6.27 4.07 9.45
C ILE A 39 -5.46 5.32 9.11
N VAL A 40 -6.10 6.29 8.46
CA VAL A 40 -5.47 7.57 8.04
C VAL A 40 -5.73 8.70 9.05
N ASP A 41 -6.80 8.59 9.84
CA ASP A 41 -7.14 9.58 10.84
C ASP A 41 -6.30 9.43 12.12
N LYS A 42 -6.21 10.50 12.93
CA LYS A 42 -5.47 10.48 14.20
C LYS A 42 -5.94 9.32 15.09
N VAL A 43 -4.98 8.50 15.49
CA VAL A 43 -5.21 7.36 16.39
C VAL A 43 -4.92 7.81 17.82
N GLN A 44 -5.95 7.83 18.67
CA GLN A 44 -5.81 8.20 20.09
C GLN A 44 -5.10 7.12 20.93
N ASP A 45 -5.13 5.87 20.49
CA ASP A 45 -4.47 4.74 21.16
C ASP A 45 -3.79 3.81 20.13
N PRO A 46 -2.50 4.05 19.81
CA PRO A 46 -1.78 3.28 18.80
C PRO A 46 -1.29 1.93 19.30
N GLN A 47 -1.11 1.77 20.62
CA GLN A 47 -0.57 0.57 21.26
C GLN A 47 -1.64 -0.51 21.47
N ASN A 48 -2.92 -0.15 21.70
CA ASN A 48 -3.96 -1.11 22.08
C ASN A 48 -4.89 -1.50 20.93
N ARG A 49 -4.47 -2.54 20.19
CA ARG A 49 -5.33 -3.46 19.40
C ARG A 49 -5.87 -2.98 18.05
N ARG A 50 -5.75 -1.71 17.65
CA ARG A 50 -6.32 -1.24 16.37
C ARG A 50 -5.36 -1.14 15.19
N LEU A 51 -4.06 -0.99 15.44
CA LEU A 51 -3.10 -0.72 14.36
C LEU A 51 -1.81 -1.54 14.45
N LEU A 52 -0.97 -1.31 15.47
CA LEU A 52 0.36 -1.95 15.57
C LEU A 52 0.26 -3.47 15.76
N ASP A 53 -0.50 -3.90 16.78
CA ASP A 53 -0.63 -5.32 17.13
C ASP A 53 -1.20 -6.17 15.98
N PRO A 54 -2.34 -5.83 15.35
CA PRO A 54 -2.85 -6.60 14.22
C PRO A 54 -1.92 -6.60 13.02
N ALA A 55 -1.20 -5.50 12.75
CA ALA A 55 -0.24 -5.45 11.64
C ALA A 55 0.97 -6.36 11.90
N ILE A 56 1.56 -6.29 13.09
CA ILE A 56 2.78 -7.03 13.44
C ILE A 56 2.46 -8.51 13.69
N LYS A 57 1.58 -8.79 14.67
CA LYS A 57 1.23 -10.17 15.07
C LYS A 57 0.49 -10.89 13.96
N GLY A 58 -0.39 -10.19 13.24
CA GLY A 58 -1.07 -10.75 12.08
C GLY A 58 -0.12 -11.20 10.99
N THR A 59 0.86 -10.37 10.64
CA THR A 59 1.89 -10.73 9.67
C THR A 59 2.71 -11.93 10.14
N GLN A 60 3.13 -11.94 11.41
CA GLN A 60 3.86 -13.08 11.97
C GLN A 60 3.04 -14.37 11.94
N ASN A 61 1.76 -14.31 12.30
CA ASN A 61 0.86 -15.46 12.30
C ASN A 61 0.68 -16.05 10.89
N VAL A 62 0.47 -15.20 9.89
CA VAL A 62 0.33 -15.65 8.49
C VAL A 62 1.59 -16.31 7.98
N LEU A 63 2.77 -15.73 8.25
CA LEU A 63 4.05 -16.30 7.84
C LEU A 63 4.35 -17.63 8.55
N MET A 64 4.02 -17.72 9.84
CA MET A 64 4.15 -18.95 10.62
C MET A 64 3.26 -20.06 10.07
N ALA A 65 1.97 -19.76 9.82
CA ALA A 65 1.03 -20.72 9.25
C ALA A 65 1.45 -21.15 7.82
N ALA A 66 1.89 -20.20 6.99
CA ALA A 66 2.40 -20.49 5.65
C ALA A 66 3.61 -21.43 5.69
N LYS A 67 4.56 -21.18 6.60
CA LYS A 67 5.72 -22.05 6.78
C LYS A 67 5.32 -23.45 7.26
N GLU A 68 4.42 -23.53 8.25
CA GLU A 68 3.92 -24.80 8.79
C GLU A 68 3.21 -25.64 7.72
N LYS A 69 2.44 -25.00 6.85
CA LYS A 69 1.71 -25.65 5.75
C LYS A 69 2.52 -25.88 4.49
N GLY A 70 3.82 -25.56 4.49
CA GLY A 70 4.70 -25.82 3.36
C GLY A 70 4.39 -24.95 2.13
N VAL A 71 3.86 -23.75 2.32
CA VAL A 71 3.63 -22.76 1.25
C VAL A 71 4.95 -22.43 0.56
N GLY A 72 4.94 -22.37 -0.77
CA GLY A 72 6.14 -22.11 -1.58
C GLY A 72 6.62 -20.65 -1.46
N ARG A 73 5.69 -19.69 -1.59
CA ARG A 73 5.97 -18.25 -1.50
C ARG A 73 4.83 -17.48 -0.84
N VAL A 74 5.18 -16.49 -0.03
CA VAL A 74 4.24 -15.50 0.51
C VAL A 74 4.52 -14.13 -0.11
N VAL A 75 3.50 -13.53 -0.74
CA VAL A 75 3.56 -12.13 -1.17
C VAL A 75 2.87 -11.26 -0.13
N VAL A 76 3.62 -10.34 0.47
CA VAL A 76 3.12 -9.45 1.53
C VAL A 76 2.83 -8.07 0.96
N THR A 77 1.64 -7.54 1.21
CA THR A 77 1.30 -6.14 0.92
C THR A 77 1.78 -5.24 2.06
N SER A 78 2.94 -4.62 1.85
CA SER A 78 3.39 -3.51 2.68
C SER A 78 2.77 -2.20 2.15
N SER A 79 3.52 -1.11 2.20
CA SER A 79 3.08 0.20 1.73
C SER A 79 4.28 1.09 1.45
N ILE A 80 4.08 2.13 0.66
CA ILE A 80 5.01 3.25 0.58
C ILE A 80 5.28 3.93 1.94
N SER A 81 4.37 3.76 2.90
CA SER A 81 4.57 4.19 4.29
C SER A 81 5.61 3.36 5.07
N ALA A 82 6.18 2.31 4.46
CA ALA A 82 7.39 1.64 4.95
C ALA A 82 8.67 2.12 4.24
N ILE A 83 8.53 3.03 3.27
CA ILE A 83 9.61 3.70 2.53
C ILE A 83 9.74 5.16 3.01
N THR A 84 8.61 5.82 3.31
CA THR A 84 8.54 7.20 3.81
C THR A 84 7.61 7.33 5.03
N PRO A 85 7.89 8.26 5.97
CA PRO A 85 8.90 9.34 5.91
C PRO A 85 10.33 8.89 6.21
N SER A 86 11.31 9.50 5.53
CA SER A 86 12.74 9.20 5.67
C SER A 86 13.57 10.50 5.56
N PRO A 87 13.57 11.34 6.62
CA PRO A 87 14.15 12.69 6.58
C PRO A 87 15.66 12.71 6.36
N GLN A 88 16.37 11.62 6.70
CA GLN A 88 17.81 11.48 6.53
C GLN A 88 18.20 10.95 5.14
N TRP A 89 17.23 10.67 4.27
CA TRP A 89 17.50 10.22 2.91
C TRP A 89 18.21 11.32 2.10
N PRO A 90 19.25 11.01 1.30
CA PRO A 90 19.92 12.00 0.47
C PRO A 90 18.94 12.74 -0.44
N ALA A 91 19.01 14.07 -0.44
CA ALA A 91 18.05 14.92 -1.14
C ALA A 91 18.15 14.84 -2.67
N ASP A 92 19.29 14.38 -3.20
CA ASP A 92 19.60 14.22 -4.61
C ASP A 92 19.38 12.79 -5.12
N VAL A 93 18.87 11.88 -4.28
CA VAL A 93 18.62 10.47 -4.63
C VAL A 93 17.12 10.19 -4.63
N VAL A 94 16.62 9.68 -5.75
CA VAL A 94 15.22 9.24 -5.87
C VAL A 94 14.98 8.10 -4.89
N LYS A 95 13.90 8.19 -4.11
CA LYS A 95 13.52 7.14 -3.16
C LYS A 95 13.03 5.91 -3.93
N ALA A 96 13.62 4.75 -3.63
CA ALA A 96 13.25 3.47 -4.21
C ALA A 96 13.12 2.40 -3.11
N GLU A 97 13.20 1.12 -3.47
CA GLU A 97 13.00 -0.02 -2.57
C GLU A 97 14.10 -0.22 -1.51
N ASP A 98 15.23 0.49 -1.63
CA ASP A 98 16.31 0.51 -0.64
C ASP A 98 16.05 1.52 0.50
N CYS A 99 15.13 2.45 0.29
CA CYS A 99 14.76 3.45 1.27
C CYS A 99 13.80 2.87 2.33
N TRP A 100 14.06 3.19 3.60
CA TRP A 100 13.23 2.78 4.72
C TRP A 100 12.70 3.98 5.48
N THR A 101 11.47 3.85 5.95
CA THR A 101 10.90 4.80 6.90
C THR A 101 11.71 4.89 8.18
N ASP A 102 11.90 6.11 8.66
CA ASP A 102 12.58 6.40 9.92
C ASP A 102 11.61 6.16 11.09
N ILE A 103 11.89 5.09 11.85
CA ILE A 103 11.07 4.63 12.97
C ILE A 103 11.04 5.68 14.09
N ASP A 104 12.17 6.32 14.38
CA ASP A 104 12.27 7.26 15.49
C ASP A 104 11.60 8.59 15.13
N TYR A 105 11.73 9.03 13.88
CA TYR A 105 10.94 10.13 13.35
C TYR A 105 9.44 9.85 13.45
N CYS A 106 8.99 8.64 13.08
CA CYS A 106 7.58 8.27 13.19
C CYS A 106 7.08 8.27 14.64
N LYS A 107 7.87 7.78 15.61
CA LYS A 107 7.51 7.82 17.03
C LYS A 107 7.44 9.26 17.56
N GLN A 108 8.41 10.10 17.22
CA GLN A 108 8.49 11.49 17.67
C GLN A 108 7.32 12.34 17.14
N ASN A 109 6.85 12.06 15.93
CA ASN A 109 5.77 12.80 15.27
C ASN A 109 4.43 12.05 15.29
N GLU A 110 4.30 10.99 16.09
CA GLU A 110 3.07 10.20 16.25
C GLU A 110 2.50 9.65 14.92
N LEU A 111 3.39 9.30 13.97
CA LEU A 111 3.04 8.75 12.66
C LEU A 111 2.85 7.22 12.75
N TRP A 112 1.72 6.83 13.35
CA TRP A 112 1.47 5.43 13.72
C TRP A 112 1.25 4.49 12.53
N TYR A 113 0.60 4.96 11.45
CA TYR A 113 0.39 4.11 10.26
C TYR A 113 1.71 3.78 9.55
N PRO A 114 2.58 4.75 9.21
CA PRO A 114 3.92 4.45 8.70
C PRO A 114 4.73 3.54 9.62
N LEU A 115 4.71 3.81 10.93
CA LEU A 115 5.38 2.96 11.91
C LEU A 115 4.86 1.51 11.84
N SER A 116 3.53 1.31 11.79
CA SER A 116 2.91 -0.02 11.75
C SER A 116 3.30 -0.83 10.51
N LYS A 117 3.26 -0.20 9.32
CA LYS A 117 3.67 -0.84 8.06
C LYS A 117 5.17 -1.15 8.06
N THR A 118 5.99 -0.24 8.56
CA THR A 118 7.45 -0.45 8.67
C THR A 118 7.79 -1.64 9.57
N LEU A 119 7.17 -1.71 10.77
CA LEU A 119 7.43 -2.79 11.72
C LEU A 119 6.91 -4.14 11.22
N ALA A 120 5.71 -4.19 10.63
CA ALA A 120 5.17 -5.41 10.04
C ALA A 120 6.04 -5.93 8.89
N GLU A 121 6.56 -5.04 8.04
CA GLU A 121 7.45 -5.44 6.95
C GLU A 121 8.80 -5.96 7.47
N LYS A 122 9.38 -5.31 8.50
CA LYS A 122 10.61 -5.80 9.14
C LYS A 122 10.45 -7.19 9.73
N VAL A 123 9.30 -7.45 10.38
CA VAL A 123 8.95 -8.79 10.91
C VAL A 123 8.89 -9.82 9.78
N ALA A 124 8.35 -9.46 8.61
CA ALA A 124 8.32 -10.36 7.46
C ALA A 124 9.73 -10.72 6.97
N TRP A 125 10.63 -9.74 6.90
CA TRP A 125 12.02 -9.94 6.50
C TRP A 125 12.83 -10.76 7.52
N GLU A 126 12.67 -10.47 8.80
CA GLU A 126 13.29 -11.22 9.89
C GLU A 126 12.83 -12.68 9.87
N PHE A 127 11.52 -12.93 9.76
CA PHE A 127 10.97 -14.28 9.66
C PHE A 127 11.49 -15.02 8.43
N SER A 128 11.50 -14.37 7.26
CA SER A 128 12.01 -14.96 6.02
C SER A 128 13.47 -15.40 6.19
N LYS A 129 14.32 -14.53 6.75
CA LYS A 129 15.73 -14.80 7.01
C LYS A 129 15.94 -15.95 8.00
N GLU A 130 15.16 -16.00 9.08
CA GLU A 130 15.31 -16.98 10.14
C GLU A 130 14.73 -18.35 9.78
N LYS A 131 13.60 -18.38 9.08
CA LYS A 131 12.84 -19.61 8.80
C LYS A 131 13.00 -20.11 7.37
N GLY A 132 13.71 -19.37 6.52
CA GLY A 132 13.89 -19.71 5.10
C GLY A 132 12.55 -19.87 4.39
N LEU A 133 11.61 -18.97 4.64
CA LEU A 133 10.37 -18.86 3.86
C LEU A 133 10.60 -17.83 2.75
N ASP A 134 10.25 -18.18 1.51
CA ASP A 134 10.33 -17.23 0.40
C ASP A 134 9.23 -16.16 0.56
N VAL A 135 9.66 -14.92 0.76
CA VAL A 135 8.81 -13.76 0.98
C VAL A 135 9.18 -12.68 -0.03
N VAL A 136 8.17 -12.17 -0.74
CA VAL A 136 8.30 -11.00 -1.61
C VAL A 136 7.34 -9.92 -1.13
N VAL A 137 7.80 -8.68 -1.10
CA VAL A 137 7.00 -7.56 -0.60
C VAL A 137 6.63 -6.64 -1.76
N VAL A 138 5.35 -6.26 -1.84
CA VAL A 138 4.88 -5.17 -2.69
C VAL A 138 4.59 -3.96 -1.80
N ASN A 139 5.06 -2.78 -2.20
CA ASN A 139 4.87 -1.50 -1.52
C ASN A 139 4.00 -0.56 -2.38
N PRO A 140 2.66 -0.70 -2.37
CA PRO A 140 1.78 0.20 -3.10
C PRO A 140 1.82 1.63 -2.53
N GLY A 141 1.63 2.59 -3.43
CA GLY A 141 1.34 3.98 -3.07
C GLY A 141 -0.13 4.22 -2.71
N THR A 142 -0.67 5.35 -3.17
CA THR A 142 -2.06 5.75 -2.95
C THR A 142 -2.96 5.03 -3.96
N VAL A 143 -3.63 3.97 -3.50
CA VAL A 143 -4.38 3.06 -4.36
C VAL A 143 -5.77 3.61 -4.67
N MET A 144 -6.03 3.89 -5.95
CA MET A 144 -7.29 4.45 -6.43
C MET A 144 -7.88 3.62 -7.58
N GLY A 145 -9.10 3.96 -7.96
CA GLY A 145 -9.85 3.35 -9.05
C GLY A 145 -11.24 2.88 -8.61
N PRO A 146 -11.91 2.05 -9.42
CA PRO A 146 -13.26 1.60 -9.14
C PRO A 146 -13.41 0.86 -7.80
N VAL A 147 -14.37 1.30 -7.01
CA VAL A 147 -14.63 0.76 -5.66
C VAL A 147 -15.53 -0.46 -5.76
N ILE A 148 -14.94 -1.64 -5.59
CA ILE A 148 -15.66 -2.92 -5.55
C ILE A 148 -16.39 -3.14 -4.19
N PRO A 149 -15.77 -2.86 -3.02
CA PRO A 149 -16.43 -3.04 -1.73
C PRO A 149 -17.52 -1.99 -1.43
N PRO A 150 -18.43 -2.26 -0.47
CA PRO A 150 -19.44 -1.29 -0.04
C PRO A 150 -18.87 -0.08 0.70
N THR A 151 -17.62 -0.15 1.18
CA THR A 151 -16.95 0.94 1.90
C THR A 151 -15.78 1.50 1.10
N LEU A 152 -15.55 2.81 1.22
CA LEU A 152 -14.36 3.45 0.65
C LEU A 152 -13.11 3.07 1.43
N ASN A 153 -11.99 2.89 0.73
CA ASN A 153 -10.69 2.77 1.36
C ASN A 153 -10.16 4.16 1.75
N ALA A 154 -9.10 4.16 2.57
CA ALA A 154 -8.32 5.32 2.97
C ALA A 154 -7.96 6.27 1.81
N SER A 155 -7.42 5.73 0.73
CA SER A 155 -6.94 6.50 -0.43
C SER A 155 -8.06 7.20 -1.21
N MET A 156 -9.21 6.54 -1.37
CA MET A 156 -10.40 7.11 -1.98
C MET A 156 -11.01 8.21 -1.10
N LEU A 157 -10.92 8.10 0.23
CA LEU A 157 -11.34 9.16 1.13
C LEU A 157 -10.49 10.43 0.98
N ILE A 158 -9.18 10.31 0.71
CA ILE A 158 -8.33 11.47 0.39
C ILE A 158 -8.86 12.19 -0.85
N LEU A 159 -9.21 11.45 -1.91
CA LEU A 159 -9.80 12.02 -3.12
C LEU A 159 -11.16 12.67 -2.85
N VAL A 160 -12.04 12.03 -2.08
CA VAL A 160 -13.34 12.62 -1.69
C VAL A 160 -13.15 13.93 -0.93
N ARG A 161 -12.27 13.97 0.07
CA ARG A 161 -11.96 15.20 0.82
C ARG A 161 -11.46 16.29 -0.11
N LEU A 162 -10.61 15.95 -1.06
CA LEU A 162 -10.10 16.90 -2.05
C LEU A 162 -11.23 17.46 -2.94
N LEU A 163 -12.10 16.59 -3.47
CA LEU A 163 -13.28 16.98 -4.27
C LEU A 163 -14.26 17.88 -3.49
N GLN A 164 -14.34 17.70 -2.16
CA GLN A 164 -15.13 18.52 -1.26
C GLN A 164 -14.46 19.86 -0.88
N GLY A 165 -13.27 20.14 -1.41
CA GLY A 165 -12.53 21.38 -1.17
C GLY A 165 -11.76 21.41 0.16
N CYS A 166 -11.44 20.24 0.73
CA CYS A 166 -10.64 20.15 1.93
C CYS A 166 -9.22 20.70 1.69
N THR A 167 -8.79 21.63 2.54
CA THR A 167 -7.44 22.24 2.49
C THR A 167 -6.46 21.59 3.45
N GLU A 168 -6.82 20.46 4.08
CA GLU A 168 -5.88 19.73 4.93
C GLU A 168 -4.67 19.30 4.10
N THR A 169 -3.51 19.83 4.45
CA THR A 169 -2.24 19.46 3.83
C THR A 169 -1.57 18.40 4.67
N TYR A 170 -1.15 17.32 4.03
CA TYR A 170 -0.29 16.33 4.65
C TYR A 170 1.17 16.76 4.45
N GLU A 171 1.82 17.21 5.52
CA GLU A 171 3.27 17.48 5.50
C GLU A 171 4.03 16.17 5.25
N ASN A 172 5.07 16.20 4.41
CA ASN A 172 5.93 15.04 4.11
C ASN A 172 5.19 13.82 3.54
N PHE A 173 4.08 14.05 2.82
CA PHE A 173 3.29 12.99 2.22
C PHE A 173 3.83 12.57 0.85
N PHE A 174 4.34 11.35 0.74
CA PHE A 174 4.75 10.81 -0.55
C PHE A 174 3.50 10.48 -1.40
N MET A 175 3.31 11.19 -2.51
CA MET A 175 2.23 10.88 -3.45
C MET A 175 2.73 10.02 -4.62
N GLY A 176 2.41 8.74 -4.58
CA GLY A 176 2.47 7.87 -5.76
C GLY A 176 1.11 7.26 -6.03
N SER A 177 0.34 7.82 -6.95
CA SER A 177 -0.94 7.23 -7.34
C SER A 177 -0.72 5.89 -8.04
N VAL A 178 -1.58 4.92 -7.78
CA VAL A 178 -1.55 3.62 -8.45
C VAL A 178 -2.97 3.09 -8.62
N HIS A 179 -3.25 2.49 -9.77
CA HIS A 179 -4.54 1.84 -9.99
C HIS A 179 -4.61 0.52 -9.22
N PHE A 180 -5.76 0.17 -8.64
CA PHE A 180 -5.89 -1.10 -7.90
C PHE A 180 -5.61 -2.34 -8.77
N LYS A 181 -5.88 -2.27 -10.09
CA LYS A 181 -5.55 -3.34 -11.05
C LYS A 181 -4.04 -3.54 -11.17
N ASP A 182 -3.26 -2.48 -11.22
CA ASP A 182 -1.80 -2.55 -11.32
C ASP A 182 -1.21 -3.14 -10.03
N VAL A 183 -1.79 -2.79 -8.87
CA VAL A 183 -1.43 -3.42 -7.60
C VAL A 183 -1.73 -4.91 -7.63
N ALA A 184 -2.93 -5.32 -8.06
CA ALA A 184 -3.29 -6.74 -8.15
C ALA A 184 -2.36 -7.50 -9.11
N LEU A 185 -2.08 -6.92 -10.28
CA LEU A 185 -1.19 -7.50 -11.27
C LEU A 185 0.25 -7.59 -10.75
N ALA A 186 0.75 -6.55 -10.06
CA ALA A 186 2.07 -6.57 -9.43
C ALA A 186 2.21 -7.74 -8.44
N HIS A 187 1.19 -7.99 -7.61
CA HIS A 187 1.20 -9.14 -6.69
C HIS A 187 1.28 -10.47 -7.45
N ILE A 188 0.47 -10.64 -8.49
CA ILE A 188 0.48 -11.85 -9.33
C ILE A 188 1.86 -12.03 -10.00
N MET A 189 2.41 -10.98 -10.61
CA MET A 189 3.69 -11.04 -11.31
C MET A 189 4.84 -11.43 -10.39
N VAL A 190 4.93 -10.85 -9.18
CA VAL A 190 6.00 -11.19 -8.24
C VAL A 190 5.80 -12.57 -7.59
N TYR A 191 4.57 -13.07 -7.54
CA TYR A 191 4.31 -14.45 -7.13
C TYR A 191 4.75 -15.45 -8.20
N GLU A 192 4.33 -15.23 -9.45
CA GLU A 192 4.54 -16.17 -10.56
C GLU A 192 5.98 -16.17 -11.09
N ASN A 193 6.72 -15.07 -10.96
CA ASN A 193 8.10 -14.99 -11.40
C ASN A 193 9.06 -15.62 -10.37
N PRO A 194 9.71 -16.77 -10.65
CA PRO A 194 10.57 -17.44 -9.67
C PRO A 194 11.78 -16.61 -9.23
N SER A 195 12.25 -15.69 -10.08
CA SER A 195 13.39 -14.82 -9.80
C SER A 195 13.01 -13.56 -9.02
N ALA A 196 11.72 -13.28 -8.82
CA ALA A 196 11.30 -12.13 -8.04
C ALA A 196 11.75 -12.25 -6.59
N SER A 197 12.34 -11.18 -6.06
CA SER A 197 12.87 -11.14 -4.69
C SER A 197 12.94 -9.73 -4.15
N GLY A 198 12.93 -9.62 -2.82
CA GLY A 198 13.02 -8.34 -2.13
C GLY A 198 11.70 -7.56 -2.14
N ARG A 199 11.83 -6.24 -2.12
CA ARG A 199 10.72 -5.27 -2.13
C ARG A 199 10.45 -4.80 -3.55
N TYR A 200 9.21 -4.43 -3.84
CA TYR A 200 8.77 -3.88 -5.13
C TYR A 200 7.91 -2.63 -4.90
N LEU A 201 8.44 -1.46 -5.24
CA LEU A 201 7.67 -0.22 -5.20
C LEU A 201 6.61 -0.26 -6.30
N CYS A 202 5.35 0.00 -5.95
CA CYS A 202 4.21 -0.11 -6.86
C CYS A 202 3.46 1.23 -6.92
N VAL A 203 3.96 2.10 -7.80
CA VAL A 203 3.42 3.44 -8.09
C VAL A 203 3.55 3.71 -9.59
N GLU A 204 2.59 4.42 -10.19
CA GLU A 204 2.72 4.84 -11.59
C GLU A 204 3.88 5.84 -11.75
N ALA A 205 3.95 6.82 -10.85
CA ALA A 205 5.06 7.75 -10.73
C ALA A 205 5.24 8.20 -9.27
N ILE A 206 6.44 8.68 -8.96
CA ILE A 206 6.70 9.46 -7.75
C ILE A 206 6.38 10.91 -8.08
N SER A 207 5.36 11.45 -7.42
CA SER A 207 4.87 12.80 -7.63
C SER A 207 4.74 13.53 -6.30
N HIS A 208 4.57 14.84 -6.37
CA HIS A 208 4.17 15.60 -5.19
C HIS A 208 2.66 15.57 -5.03
N TYR A 209 2.17 15.71 -3.80
CA TYR A 209 0.73 15.88 -3.57
C TYR A 209 0.17 17.09 -4.33
N GLY A 210 0.94 18.18 -4.46
CA GLY A 210 0.56 19.34 -5.26
C GLY A 210 0.33 19.02 -6.73
N ASP A 211 1.12 18.11 -7.32
CA ASP A 211 0.96 17.70 -8.72
C ASP A 211 -0.35 16.92 -8.91
N PHE A 212 -0.64 16.01 -7.96
CA PHE A 212 -1.89 15.27 -7.95
C PHE A 212 -3.10 16.20 -7.80
N VAL A 213 -3.05 17.15 -6.87
CA VAL A 213 -4.11 18.15 -6.67
C VAL A 213 -4.33 19.00 -7.91
N ALA A 214 -3.26 19.47 -8.54
CA ALA A 214 -3.34 20.22 -9.80
C ALA A 214 -3.97 19.39 -10.92
N LYS A 215 -3.61 18.10 -11.03
CA LYS A 215 -4.21 17.20 -12.02
C LYS A 215 -5.69 16.94 -11.75
N VAL A 216 -6.11 16.78 -10.50
CA VAL A 216 -7.54 16.65 -10.15
C VAL A 216 -8.30 17.93 -10.52
N ALA A 217 -7.77 19.11 -10.22
CA ALA A 217 -8.38 20.39 -10.57
C ALA A 217 -8.50 20.62 -12.09
N GLU A 218 -7.50 20.17 -12.85
CA GLU A 218 -7.51 20.21 -14.32
C GLU A 218 -8.62 19.33 -14.91
N LEU A 219 -8.77 18.10 -14.40
CA LEU A 219 -9.72 17.12 -14.92
C LEU A 219 -11.17 17.40 -14.50
N TYR A 220 -11.36 18.04 -13.34
CA TYR A 220 -12.66 18.24 -12.71
C TYR A 220 -12.87 19.69 -12.23
N PRO A 221 -12.87 20.67 -13.16
CA PRO A 221 -12.95 22.09 -12.83
C PRO A 221 -14.29 22.51 -12.18
N GLU A 222 -15.31 21.66 -12.23
CA GLU A 222 -16.59 21.89 -11.57
C GLU A 222 -16.54 21.74 -10.04
N TYR A 223 -15.51 21.09 -9.49
CA TYR A 223 -15.30 20.94 -8.05
C TYR A 223 -14.42 22.06 -7.50
N LYS A 224 -14.62 22.41 -6.22
CA LYS A 224 -13.85 23.45 -5.53
C LYS A 224 -12.50 22.94 -5.01
N ILE A 225 -11.67 22.43 -5.92
CA ILE A 225 -10.35 21.89 -5.57
C ILE A 225 -9.42 23.04 -5.12
N PRO A 226 -8.75 22.93 -3.97
CA PRO A 226 -7.84 23.97 -3.51
C PRO A 226 -6.56 24.01 -4.36
N SER A 227 -5.95 25.19 -4.46
CA SER A 227 -4.58 25.34 -4.96
C SER A 227 -3.59 25.20 -3.82
N LEU A 228 -2.48 24.50 -4.05
CA LEU A 228 -1.40 24.30 -3.09
C LEU A 228 -0.15 25.08 -3.53
N PRO A 229 0.00 26.36 -3.14
CA PRO A 229 1.08 27.22 -3.64
C PRO A 229 2.45 26.95 -2.99
N LYS A 230 2.49 26.17 -1.90
CA LYS A 230 3.73 25.78 -1.22
C LYS A 230 3.96 24.29 -1.40
N ASP A 231 5.21 23.94 -1.69
CA ASP A 231 5.65 22.55 -1.63
C ASP A 231 5.47 22.04 -0.20
N THR A 232 4.72 20.95 -0.06
CA THR A 232 4.43 20.30 1.23
C THR A 232 5.38 19.14 1.51
N GLN A 233 6.30 18.84 0.57
CA GLN A 233 7.22 17.71 0.57
C GLN A 233 8.66 18.11 0.20
N PRO A 234 9.30 18.98 1.00
CA PRO A 234 10.68 19.39 0.74
C PRO A 234 11.61 18.17 0.67
N GLY A 235 12.40 18.07 -0.40
CA GLY A 235 13.38 16.98 -0.61
C GLY A 235 12.80 15.68 -1.19
N LEU A 236 11.52 15.64 -1.57
CA LEU A 236 10.99 14.54 -2.39
C LEU A 236 11.33 14.77 -3.87
N LEU A 237 12.10 13.88 -4.47
CA LEU A 237 12.34 13.90 -5.92
C LEU A 237 11.20 13.23 -6.67
N ARG A 238 10.72 13.89 -7.72
CA ARG A 238 9.76 13.32 -8.68
C ARG A 238 10.48 12.32 -9.58
N ALA A 239 9.82 11.23 -9.95
CA ALA A 239 10.37 10.22 -10.86
C ALA A 239 9.24 9.54 -11.62
N LYS A 240 9.35 9.46 -12.95
CA LYS A 240 8.37 8.76 -13.80
C LYS A 240 8.54 7.24 -13.78
N ASP A 241 9.71 6.78 -13.39
CA ASP A 241 10.15 5.39 -13.39
C ASP A 241 10.47 4.88 -11.99
N GLY A 242 9.80 5.43 -10.95
CA GLY A 242 10.05 5.06 -9.56
C GLY A 242 9.83 3.57 -9.28
N ALA A 243 8.85 2.94 -9.93
CA ALA A 243 8.57 1.51 -9.84
C ALA A 243 9.38 0.66 -10.83
N LYS A 244 10.66 1.01 -11.04
CA LYS A 244 11.52 0.43 -12.07
C LYS A 244 11.54 -1.10 -12.05
N LYS A 245 11.63 -1.72 -10.87
CA LYS A 245 11.65 -3.19 -10.75
C LYS A 245 10.40 -3.85 -11.33
N LEU A 246 9.21 -3.28 -11.15
CA LEU A 246 7.98 -3.83 -11.72
C LEU A 246 7.89 -3.55 -13.23
N MET A 247 8.33 -2.37 -13.67
CA MET A 247 8.41 -2.04 -15.10
C MET A 247 9.36 -2.98 -15.85
N ASP A 248 10.50 -3.32 -15.24
CA ASP A 248 11.46 -4.28 -15.79
C ASP A 248 10.90 -5.72 -15.84
N LEU A 249 9.86 -6.03 -15.05
CA LEU A 249 9.07 -7.28 -15.18
C LEU A 249 7.99 -7.22 -16.27
N GLY A 250 7.81 -6.08 -16.93
CA GLY A 250 6.81 -5.85 -17.97
C GLY A 250 5.50 -5.24 -17.47
N LEU A 251 5.43 -4.74 -16.24
CA LEU A 251 4.23 -4.05 -15.76
C LEU A 251 4.12 -2.67 -16.40
N GLU A 252 3.06 -2.47 -17.17
CA GLU A 252 2.66 -1.16 -17.69
C GLU A 252 1.62 -0.54 -16.73
N PHE A 253 1.96 0.60 -16.15
CA PHE A 253 1.08 1.29 -15.21
C PHE A 253 0.01 2.11 -15.93
N ILE A 254 -1.20 2.09 -15.37
CA ILE A 254 -2.30 2.96 -15.80
C ILE A 254 -1.95 4.40 -15.43
N PRO A 255 -1.97 5.37 -16.37
CA PRO A 255 -1.57 6.75 -16.10
C PRO A 255 -2.41 7.45 -15.02
N MET A 256 -1.81 8.39 -14.29
CA MET A 256 -2.48 9.17 -13.23
C MET A 256 -3.83 9.77 -13.67
N GLU A 257 -3.92 10.28 -14.89
CA GLU A 257 -5.17 10.82 -15.44
C GLU A 257 -6.29 9.78 -15.46
N GLN A 258 -6.00 8.57 -15.94
CA GLN A 258 -6.99 7.50 -15.99
C GLN A 258 -7.31 6.96 -14.59
N ILE A 259 -6.32 6.88 -13.70
CA ILE A 259 -6.51 6.53 -12.28
C ILE A 259 -7.54 7.47 -11.63
N ILE A 260 -7.35 8.78 -11.79
CA ILE A 260 -8.24 9.79 -11.23
C ILE A 260 -9.62 9.69 -11.88
N LYS A 261 -9.68 9.55 -13.22
CA LYS A 261 -10.95 9.40 -13.94
C LYS A 261 -11.78 8.24 -13.43
N ASP A 262 -11.20 7.04 -13.39
CA ASP A 262 -11.92 5.84 -12.96
C ASP A 262 -12.34 5.93 -11.48
N ALA A 263 -11.52 6.55 -10.64
CA ALA A 263 -11.83 6.78 -9.23
C ALA A 263 -13.03 7.73 -9.06
N VAL A 264 -13.03 8.89 -9.72
CA VAL A 264 -14.11 9.88 -9.61
C VAL A 264 -15.41 9.35 -10.19
N GLU A 265 -15.39 8.71 -11.37
CA GLU A 265 -16.59 8.13 -11.96
C GLU A 265 -17.16 7.01 -11.10
N SER A 266 -16.30 6.21 -10.46
CA SER A 266 -16.76 5.23 -9.47
C SER A 266 -17.36 5.86 -8.21
N LEU A 267 -16.92 7.04 -7.79
CA LEU A 267 -17.52 7.75 -6.66
C LEU A 267 -18.91 8.29 -7.04
N LYS A 268 -19.03 8.92 -8.22
CA LYS A 268 -20.31 9.43 -8.74
C LYS A 268 -21.37 8.35 -8.90
N ALA A 269 -20.98 7.14 -9.31
CA ALA A 269 -21.90 6.02 -9.49
C ALA A 269 -22.45 5.42 -8.17
N ARG A 270 -21.97 5.91 -7.01
CA ARG A 270 -22.38 5.43 -5.68
C ARG A 270 -23.31 6.41 -4.94
N ASP A 271 -23.53 7.60 -5.48
CA ASP A 271 -24.52 8.58 -5.01
C ASP A 271 -25.92 8.26 -5.57
#